data_AF-A0YY48-F1
#
_entry.id   AF-A0YY48-F1
#
_cell.length_a   1.000
_cell.length_b   1.000
_cell.length_c   1.000
_cell.angle_alpha   90.00
_cell.angle_beta   90.00
_cell.angle_gamma   90.00
#
_symmetry.space_group_name_H-M   'P 1'
#
loop_
_entity.id
_entity.type
_entity.pdbx_description
1 polymer ?
#
loop_
_entity_poly.entity_id
_entity_poly.type
_entity_poly.pdbx_seq_one_letter_code
_entity_poly.pdbx_strand_id
1 'polypeptide(L)'
;MGVQKIFYKWKNLRDEMGKTYAIEVGGYFDRIDGQITEWIFGSTPEELQKQWLLFRIPMYHHTISEWLNLLIDVGFVLEKFVEPKANDVITTHYPQMQDSQVVAYFLQVRCRKPG
;
A
#
# COMPACT_ATOMS: atom_id res chain seq x y z
N MET A 1 -5.89 20.55 -4.51
CA MET A 1 -4.58 20.28 -3.85
C MET A 1 -4.89 19.33 -2.69
N GLY A 2 -4.79 18.02 -2.94
CA GLY A 2 -5.43 16.99 -2.11
C GLY A 2 -4.71 16.73 -0.80
N VAL A 3 -5.49 16.63 0.27
CA VAL A 3 -5.03 16.24 1.61
C VAL A 3 -4.63 14.77 1.58
N GLN A 4 -3.32 14.49 1.50
CA GLN A 4 -2.79 13.14 1.68
C GLN A 4 -1.52 13.20 2.54
N LYS A 5 -1.73 13.52 3.82
CA LYS A 5 -0.65 13.75 4.80
C LYS A 5 -0.12 12.47 5.46
N ILE A 6 -0.33 11.29 4.87
CA ILE A 6 0.15 10.01 5.40
C ILE A 6 1.42 9.49 4.72
N PHE A 7 1.69 9.88 3.47
CA PHE A 7 2.80 9.28 2.71
C PHE A 7 3.89 10.29 2.42
N TYR A 8 4.55 10.83 3.45
CA TYR A 8 5.70 11.72 3.25
C TYR A 8 6.87 11.07 2.48
N LYS A 9 6.79 9.76 2.21
CA LYS A 9 7.83 8.99 1.54
C LYS A 9 7.34 8.20 0.34
N TRP A 10 6.08 8.34 -0.10
CA TRP A 10 5.60 7.67 -1.32
C TRP A 10 5.05 8.69 -2.29
N LYS A 11 5.49 8.64 -3.55
CA LYS A 11 5.03 9.56 -4.59
C LYS A 11 4.89 8.86 -5.93
N ASN A 12 3.69 8.90 -6.50
CA ASN A 12 3.44 8.42 -7.85
C ASN A 12 4.08 9.39 -8.86
N LEU A 13 4.96 8.88 -9.71
CA LEU A 13 5.51 9.58 -10.86
C LEU A 13 4.62 9.28 -12.07
N ARG A 14 4.11 10.33 -12.71
CA ARG A 14 3.15 10.26 -13.81
C ARG A 14 3.72 10.86 -15.08
N ASP A 15 3.36 10.29 -16.22
CA ASP A 15 3.69 10.82 -17.54
C ASP A 15 2.76 11.96 -17.96
N GLU A 16 2.95 12.46 -19.18
CA GLU A 16 2.15 13.54 -19.77
C GLU A 16 0.65 13.19 -19.89
N MET A 17 0.31 11.91 -19.94
CA MET A 17 -1.07 11.41 -20.00
C MET A 17 -1.66 11.14 -18.61
N GLY A 18 -0.91 11.43 -17.55
CA GLY A 18 -1.32 11.18 -16.16
C GLY A 18 -1.19 9.72 -15.72
N LYS A 19 -0.61 8.85 -16.56
CA LYS A 19 -0.40 7.44 -16.24
C LYS A 19 0.80 7.31 -15.31
N THR A 20 0.62 6.61 -14.20
CA THR A 20 1.72 6.27 -13.29
C THR A 20 2.67 5.32 -14.03
N TYR A 21 3.97 5.64 -14.03
CA TYR A 21 5.01 4.78 -14.59
C TYR A 21 6.04 4.33 -13.54
N ALA A 22 6.13 5.04 -12.42
CA ALA A 22 6.99 4.71 -11.30
C ALA A 22 6.41 5.24 -9.98
N ILE A 23 6.90 4.72 -8.85
CA ILE A 23 6.59 5.23 -7.52
C ILE A 23 7.91 5.42 -6.79
N GLU A 24 8.18 6.63 -6.31
CA GLU A 24 9.26 6.86 -5.36
C GLU A 24 8.83 6.34 -3.99
N VAL A 25 9.66 5.48 -3.39
CA VAL A 25 9.44 4.92 -2.06
C VAL A 25 10.66 5.22 -1.18
N GLY A 26 10.46 6.02 -0.14
CA GLY A 26 11.45 6.34 0.86
C GLY A 26 11.14 5.69 2.20
N GLY A 27 12.16 5.56 3.04
CA GLY A 27 12.01 5.03 4.40
C GLY A 27 11.53 3.59 4.48
N TYR A 28 11.78 2.79 3.44
CA TYR A 28 11.40 1.37 3.41
C TYR A 28 11.98 0.56 4.59
N PHE A 29 13.16 0.95 5.10
CA PHE A 29 13.78 0.31 6.27
C PHE A 29 13.43 1.00 7.60
N ASP A 30 12.63 2.05 7.57
CA ASP A 30 12.25 2.75 8.81
C ASP A 30 11.17 1.95 9.52
N ARG A 31 11.48 1.46 10.72
CA ARG A 31 10.51 0.71 11.51
C ARG A 31 9.44 1.64 12.07
N ILE A 32 8.18 1.33 11.76
CA ILE A 32 7.00 2.01 12.32
C ILE A 32 6.25 1.00 13.17
N ASP A 33 6.08 1.30 14.46
CA ASP A 33 5.50 0.38 15.43
C ASP A 33 4.41 1.11 16.24
N GLY A 34 3.18 1.07 15.73
CA GLY A 34 2.02 1.67 16.39
C GLY A 34 1.90 3.19 16.25
N GLN A 35 2.64 3.82 15.33
CA GLN A 35 2.52 5.26 15.08
C GLN A 35 1.11 5.58 14.56
N ILE A 36 0.42 6.53 15.19
CA ILE A 36 -0.91 6.95 14.74
C ILE A 36 -0.78 7.76 13.45
N THR A 37 -1.52 7.34 12.44
CA THR A 37 -1.67 8.04 11.18
C THR A 37 -3.10 8.55 11.04
N GLU A 38 -3.23 9.76 10.48
CA GLU A 38 -4.51 10.43 10.35
C GLU A 38 -4.84 10.72 8.87
N TRP A 39 -5.99 10.26 8.39
CA TRP A 39 -6.39 10.44 6.99
C TRP A 39 -7.90 10.52 6.76
N ILE A 40 -8.24 10.96 5.55
CA ILE A 40 -9.58 10.86 4.98
C ILE A 40 -9.44 10.32 3.55
N PHE A 41 -10.52 9.77 2.98
CA PHE A 41 -10.50 9.28 1.60
C PHE A 41 -10.18 10.42 0.64
N GLY A 42 -9.26 10.16 -0.31
CA GLY A 42 -8.91 11.15 -1.33
C GLY A 42 -10.07 11.54 -2.25
N SER A 43 -11.10 10.70 -2.34
CA SER A 43 -12.35 10.96 -3.07
C SER A 43 -13.41 11.72 -2.27
N THR A 44 -13.15 12.09 -1.01
CA THR A 44 -14.11 12.86 -0.21
C THR A 44 -14.25 14.28 -0.79
N PRO A 45 -15.47 14.79 -1.04
CA PRO A 45 -15.70 16.17 -1.47
C PRO A 45 -15.06 17.20 -0.55
N GLU A 46 -14.56 18.32 -1.08
CA GLU A 46 -13.80 19.30 -0.30
C GLU A 46 -14.62 19.91 0.85
N GLU A 47 -15.92 20.11 0.62
CA GLU A 47 -16.84 20.64 1.62
C GLU A 47 -16.95 19.71 2.83
N LEU A 48 -16.87 18.40 2.61
CA LEU A 48 -16.93 17.37 3.64
C LEU A 48 -15.56 17.12 4.28
N GLN A 49 -14.46 17.32 3.56
CA GLN A 49 -13.11 17.18 4.12
C GLN A 49 -12.84 18.10 5.31
N LYS A 50 -13.47 19.30 5.32
CA LYS A 50 -13.31 20.28 6.42
C LYS A 50 -14.24 19.99 7.61
N GLN A 51 -15.28 19.19 7.41
CA GLN A 51 -16.32 18.93 8.41
C GLN A 51 -16.12 17.58 9.11
N TRP A 52 -15.61 16.58 8.40
CA TRP A 52 -15.46 15.24 8.93
C TRP A 52 -14.16 15.07 9.69
N LEU A 53 -14.21 14.28 10.77
CA LEU A 53 -13.03 13.87 11.50
C LEU A 53 -12.16 12.95 10.64
N LEU A 54 -10.85 13.06 10.80
CA LEU A 54 -9.91 12.14 10.18
C LEU A 54 -10.00 10.76 10.85
N PHE A 55 -9.88 9.71 10.04
CA PHE A 55 -9.59 8.37 10.53
C PHE A 55 -8.26 8.38 11.25
N ARG A 56 -8.18 7.75 12.42
CA ARG A 56 -6.95 7.62 13.22
C ARG A 56 -6.65 6.13 13.38
N ILE A 57 -5.59 5.66 12.74
CA ILE A 57 -5.22 4.24 12.75
C ILE A 57 -3.75 4.07 13.14
N PRO A 58 -3.40 3.09 13.99
CA PRO A 58 -2.00 2.72 14.21
C PRO A 58 -1.45 2.07 12.95
N MET A 59 -0.30 2.54 12.50
CA MET A 59 0.44 1.95 11.38
C MET A 59 1.56 1.07 11.91
N TYR A 60 1.74 -0.07 11.25
CA TYR A 60 2.85 -0.99 11.47
C TYR A 60 3.55 -1.20 10.14
N HIS A 61 4.84 -0.89 10.08
CA HIS A 61 5.65 -1.09 8.90
C HIS A 61 6.76 -2.09 9.20
N HIS A 62 6.77 -3.16 8.40
CA HIS A 62 7.82 -4.15 8.37
C HIS A 62 8.24 -4.36 6.92
N THR A 63 9.53 -4.61 6.73
CA THR A 63 10.08 -5.05 5.45
C THR A 63 9.50 -6.42 5.06
N ILE A 64 9.60 -6.77 3.77
CA ILE A 64 9.21 -8.10 3.28
C ILE A 64 9.96 -9.19 4.05
N SER A 65 11.27 -9.03 4.26
CA SER A 65 12.08 -10.02 4.98
C SER A 65 11.61 -10.22 6.42
N GLU A 66 11.23 -9.15 7.14
CA GLU A 66 10.69 -9.28 8.51
C GLU A 66 9.38 -10.06 8.52
N TRP A 67 8.46 -9.79 7.60
CA TRP A 67 7.21 -10.55 7.50
C TRP A 67 7.44 -12.03 7.18
N LEU A 68 8.34 -12.34 6.24
CA LEU A 68 8.61 -13.72 5.83
C LEU A 68 9.35 -14.51 6.90
N ASN A 69 10.34 -13.88 7.56
CA ASN A 69 11.07 -14.51 8.65
C ASN A 69 10.16 -14.75 9.86
N LEU A 70 9.25 -13.83 10.18
CA LEU A 70 8.26 -14.05 11.24
C LEU A 70 7.48 -15.36 11.02
N LEU A 71 7.05 -15.64 9.79
CA LEU A 71 6.34 -16.87 9.46
C LEU A 71 7.24 -18.11 9.59
N ILE A 72 8.52 -18.02 9.19
CA ILE A 72 9.48 -19.11 9.34
C ILE A 72 9.74 -19.39 10.83
N ASP A 73 9.98 -18.36 11.63
CA ASP A 73 10.33 -18.45 13.04
C ASP A 73 9.20 -19.09 13.87
N VAL A 74 7.94 -18.82 13.52
CA VAL A 74 6.78 -19.47 14.16
C VAL A 74 6.45 -20.87 13.60
N GLY A 75 7.30 -21.38 12.72
CA GLY A 75 7.29 -22.77 12.23
C GLY A 75 6.47 -23.00 10.97
N PHE A 76 6.11 -21.97 10.20
CA PHE A 76 5.46 -22.20 8.90
C PHE A 76 6.47 -22.53 7.81
N VAL A 77 6.05 -23.42 6.91
CA VAL A 77 6.69 -23.64 5.61
C VAL A 77 6.05 -22.68 4.60
N LEU A 78 6.86 -21.84 3.96
CA LEU A 78 6.40 -20.92 2.90
C LEU A 78 6.25 -21.69 1.59
N GLU A 79 5.08 -21.59 0.94
CA GLU A 79 4.73 -22.43 -0.23
C GLU A 79 4.47 -21.65 -1.51
N LYS A 80 3.95 -20.42 -1.42
CA LYS A 80 3.70 -19.57 -2.60
C LYS A 80 3.62 -18.09 -2.21
N PHE A 81 4.11 -17.24 -3.11
CA PHE A 81 3.97 -15.79 -3.04
C PHE A 81 3.27 -15.30 -4.31
N VAL A 82 2.36 -14.34 -4.16
CA VAL A 82 1.69 -13.68 -5.28
C VAL A 82 1.59 -12.19 -4.99
N GLU A 83 1.97 -11.40 -5.98
CA GLU A 83 1.83 -9.95 -6.00
C GLU A 83 0.76 -9.60 -7.05
N PRO A 84 -0.50 -9.33 -6.65
CA PRO A 84 -1.57 -9.05 -7.60
C PRO A 84 -1.26 -7.77 -8.39
N LYS A 85 -1.41 -7.87 -9.71
CA LYS A 85 -1.22 -6.77 -10.66
C LYS A 85 -2.49 -6.59 -11.49
N ALA A 86 -3.01 -5.36 -11.58
CA ALA A 86 -4.13 -5.09 -12.48
C ALA A 86 -3.72 -5.29 -13.95
N ASN A 87 -4.64 -5.82 -14.75
CA ASN A 87 -4.48 -5.88 -16.21
C ASN A 87 -5.20 -4.70 -16.87
N ASP A 88 -4.99 -4.55 -18.18
CA ASP A 88 -5.54 -3.41 -18.94
C ASP A 88 -7.07 -3.39 -18.95
N VAL A 89 -7.71 -4.55 -18.90
CA VAL A 89 -9.18 -4.66 -18.82
C VAL A 89 -9.66 -4.02 -17.50
N ILE A 90 -9.05 -4.38 -16.38
CA ILE A 90 -9.39 -3.82 -15.07
C ILE A 90 -9.13 -2.31 -15.04
N THR A 91 -8.00 -1.84 -15.56
CA THR A 91 -7.68 -0.41 -15.52
C THR A 91 -8.51 0.42 -16.50
N THR A 92 -9.07 -0.20 -17.54
CA THR A 92 -10.03 0.46 -18.43
C THR A 92 -11.34 0.72 -17.69
N HIS A 93 -11.83 -0.25 -16.91
CA HIS A 93 -13.07 -0.09 -16.12
C HIS A 93 -12.86 0.70 -14.81
N TYR A 94 -11.66 0.63 -14.23
CA TYR A 94 -11.30 1.27 -12.97
C TYR A 94 -9.95 2.01 -13.11
N PRO A 95 -9.93 3.20 -13.75
CA PRO A 95 -8.69 3.93 -14.01
C PRO A 95 -7.88 4.28 -12.76
N GLN A 96 -8.54 4.43 -11.61
CA GLN A 96 -7.89 4.67 -10.32
C GLN A 96 -7.01 3.51 -9.84
N MET A 97 -7.15 2.31 -10.42
CA MET A 97 -6.32 1.14 -10.13
C MET A 97 -5.06 1.07 -10.99
N GLN A 98 -4.82 2.04 -11.88
CA GLN A 98 -3.73 1.98 -12.86
C GLN A 98 -2.34 1.91 -12.22
N ASP A 99 -2.12 2.56 -11.09
CA ASP A 99 -0.86 2.48 -10.35
C ASP A 99 -0.54 1.08 -9.80
N SER A 100 -1.55 0.22 -9.60
CA SER A 100 -1.32 -1.20 -9.28
C SER A 100 -0.73 -2.01 -10.46
N GLN A 101 -0.61 -1.43 -11.65
CA GLN A 101 0.18 -2.00 -12.76
C GLN A 101 1.69 -1.74 -12.59
N VAL A 102 2.07 -0.78 -11.75
CA VAL A 102 3.44 -0.31 -11.53
C VAL A 102 4.03 -0.89 -10.26
N VAL A 103 3.28 -0.90 -9.16
CA VAL A 103 3.68 -1.50 -7.88
C VAL A 103 2.59 -2.43 -7.38
N ALA A 104 2.99 -3.50 -6.69
CA ALA A 104 2.04 -4.34 -5.98
C ALA A 104 1.58 -3.67 -4.67
N TYR A 105 0.28 -3.62 -4.44
CA TYR A 105 -0.29 -3.14 -3.16
C TYR A 105 -0.29 -4.20 -2.07
N PHE A 106 -0.26 -5.48 -2.46
CA PHE A 106 -0.41 -6.59 -1.55
C PHE A 106 0.58 -7.69 -1.90
N LEU A 107 1.14 -8.30 -0.87
CA LEU A 107 1.84 -9.58 -0.97
C LEU A 107 0.92 -10.65 -0.39
N GLN A 108 0.46 -11.58 -1.22
CA GLN A 108 -0.30 -12.74 -0.79
C GLN A 108 0.68 -13.89 -0.53
N VAL A 109 0.67 -14.42 0.70
CA VAL A 109 1.55 -15.51 1.13
C VAL A 109 0.70 -16.74 1.44
N ARG A 110 1.00 -17.85 0.75
CA ARG A 110 0.52 -19.17 1.15
C ARG A 110 1.61 -19.88 1.94
N CYS A 111 1.25 -20.33 3.13
CA CYS A 111 2.13 -21.07 4.02
C CYS A 111 1.37 -22.22 4.69
N ARG A 112 2.11 -23.21 5.18
CA ARG A 112 1.57 -24.38 5.87
C ARG A 112 2.32 -24.60 7.16
N LYS A 113 1.59 -24.81 8.27
CA LYS A 113 2.19 -25.23 9.54
C LYS A 113 2.34 -26.76 9.52
N PRO A 114 3.56 -27.31 9.67
CA PRO A 114 3.74 -28.74 9.94
C PRO A 114 3.01 -29.09 11.24
N GLY A 115 2.31 -30.24 11.24
CA GLY A 115 1.71 -30.79 12.45
C GLY A 115 2.75 -31.26 13.45
#